data_AF-A0A8H4LCP2-F1
#
_entry.id   AF-A0A8H4LCP2-F1
#
_cell.length_a   1.000
_cell.length_b   1.000
_cell.length_c   1.000
_cell.angle_alpha   90.00
_cell.angle_beta   90.00
_cell.angle_gamma   90.00
#
_symmetry.space_group_name_H-M   'P 1'
#
loop_
_entity.id
_entity.type
_entity.pdbx_description
1 polymer ?
#
loop_
_entity_poly.entity_id
_entity_poly.type
_entity_poly.pdbx_seq_one_letter_code
_entity_poly.pdbx_strand_id
1 'polypeptide(L)'
;MVVAGKVAFPEHWTELNAARILRQECADEVDAIKKTCLAECGKRNVVDCEKCFPKALDKMRARYCDAEGRQWFSQRRAFLTELDTLFTDVKNHKIDLKSIEDSIESEKEAWYRWVLRMYPQFLTTGDSGADHSELRAMLDDPDRSREELIERIWEGVGKPEDWAVDVDTLADKITAAKNNAADLKQFYIAFFFKDPKTGEVVEHAQKYLDAYESSDTMPIEEVIDRISQDHRASLNSQPQRESHKGRLDELRRAKTAFEHNRLQNKIRAQMSQAPAVAPELYDLPPCVVCSSAVDPKEVLSCSLCQAITHMGGRKNLTVYCSDECLQKGHDEHVDKEHDCEAGDRCIQYEDEDIDMDDGTSNTVVCKDCIDQKQATLYCSERCAAANLARHRQDKHGVGTSTDEIKKLALPLWDLVNKTLAESNPGLKISSAE
;
A
#
# COMPACT_ATOMS: atom_id res chain seq x y z
N MET A 1 -32.61 15.98 -19.62
CA MET A 1 -31.38 15.94 -20.44
C MET A 1 -30.83 17.36 -20.49
N VAL A 2 -29.98 17.71 -19.52
CA VAL A 2 -29.32 19.02 -19.52
C VAL A 2 -28.19 18.91 -20.53
N VAL A 3 -28.32 19.64 -21.63
CA VAL A 3 -27.24 19.81 -22.60
C VAL A 3 -26.05 20.35 -21.81
N ALA A 4 -24.99 19.56 -21.71
CA ALA A 4 -23.69 20.01 -21.25
C ALA A 4 -23.20 21.05 -22.27
N GLY A 5 -23.64 22.30 -22.09
CA GLY A 5 -23.17 23.42 -22.88
C GLY A 5 -21.67 23.50 -22.71
N LYS A 6 -20.93 23.53 -23.82
CA LYS A 6 -19.52 23.91 -23.82
C LYS A 6 -19.40 25.20 -23.01
N VAL A 7 -18.74 25.11 -21.86
CA VAL A 7 -18.44 26.25 -21.00
C VAL A 7 -17.10 26.85 -21.45
N ALA A 8 -16.90 26.97 -22.76
CA ALA A 8 -15.73 27.66 -23.30
C ALA A 8 -15.96 29.16 -23.10
N PHE A 9 -15.61 29.65 -21.91
CA PHE A 9 -15.44 31.07 -21.68
C PHE A 9 -14.22 31.55 -22.46
N PRO A 10 -14.21 32.81 -22.93
CA PRO A 10 -12.98 33.47 -23.34
C PRO A 10 -11.96 33.42 -22.19
N GLU A 11 -10.67 33.49 -22.50
CA GLU A 11 -9.63 33.49 -21.48
C GLU A 11 -9.95 34.51 -20.40
N HIS A 12 -10.29 34.08 -19.18
CA HIS A 12 -10.77 34.96 -18.11
C HIS A 12 -9.79 36.11 -17.82
N TRP A 13 -8.52 35.90 -18.13
CA TRP A 13 -7.44 36.87 -18.08
C TRP A 13 -7.55 37.97 -19.13
N THR A 14 -8.04 37.66 -20.34
CA THR A 14 -8.31 38.67 -21.39
C THR A 14 -9.48 39.57 -21.01
N GLU A 15 -10.54 39.02 -20.42
CA GLU A 15 -11.66 39.80 -19.89
C GLU A 15 -11.23 40.66 -18.69
N LEU A 16 -10.38 40.10 -17.79
CA LEU A 16 -9.79 40.86 -16.69
C LEU A 16 -8.94 42.04 -17.19
N ASN A 17 -8.08 41.79 -18.18
CA ASN A 17 -7.23 42.83 -18.77
C ASN A 17 -8.05 43.91 -19.48
N ALA A 18 -9.03 43.52 -20.29
CA ALA A 18 -9.95 44.47 -20.92
C ALA A 18 -10.69 45.31 -19.86
N ALA A 19 -11.14 44.69 -18.77
CA ALA A 19 -11.80 45.39 -17.67
C ALA A 19 -10.85 46.31 -16.86
N ARG A 20 -9.55 46.01 -16.81
CA ARG A 20 -8.52 46.89 -16.21
C ARG A 20 -8.26 48.10 -17.10
N ILE A 21 -8.09 47.89 -18.41
CA ILE A 21 -7.89 48.95 -19.39
C ILE A 21 -9.06 49.93 -19.39
N LEU A 22 -10.30 49.43 -19.51
CA LEU A 22 -11.51 50.27 -19.49
C LEU A 22 -11.68 51.04 -18.16
N ARG A 23 -11.23 50.46 -17.03
CA ARG A 23 -11.21 51.17 -15.74
C ARG A 23 -10.20 52.30 -15.73
N GLN A 24 -9.00 52.06 -16.25
CA GLN A 24 -7.94 53.05 -16.32
C GLN A 24 -8.33 54.20 -17.26
N GLU A 25 -8.86 53.90 -18.45
CA GLU A 25 -9.35 54.91 -19.40
C GLU A 25 -10.43 55.79 -18.78
N CYS A 26 -11.41 55.19 -18.09
CA CYS A 26 -12.44 55.95 -17.38
C CYS A 26 -11.85 56.84 -16.27
N ALA A 27 -10.85 56.34 -15.53
CA ALA A 27 -10.18 57.12 -14.48
C ALA A 27 -9.42 58.30 -15.06
N ASP A 28 -8.68 58.09 -16.15
CA ASP A 28 -7.89 59.11 -16.85
C ASP A 28 -8.80 60.19 -17.45
N GLU A 29 -9.95 59.81 -18.03
CA GLU A 29 -10.93 60.77 -18.54
C GLU A 29 -11.56 61.61 -17.42
N VAL A 30 -11.90 60.99 -16.28
CA VAL A 30 -12.44 61.70 -15.11
C VAL A 30 -11.37 62.64 -14.52
N ASP A 31 -10.11 62.22 -14.46
CA ASP A 31 -9.01 63.06 -13.98
C ASP A 31 -8.68 64.20 -14.94
N ALA A 32 -8.82 64.01 -16.26
CA ALA A 32 -8.76 65.09 -17.23
C ALA A 32 -9.87 66.12 -16.95
N ILE A 33 -11.11 65.68 -16.70
CA ILE A 33 -12.22 66.58 -16.32
C ILE A 33 -11.92 67.32 -15.01
N LYS A 34 -11.32 66.66 -14.01
CA LYS A 34 -10.90 67.33 -12.76
C LYS A 34 -9.85 68.42 -13.02
N LYS A 35 -8.84 68.13 -13.84
CA LYS A 35 -7.79 69.10 -14.22
C LYS A 35 -8.37 70.28 -14.98
N THR A 36 -9.26 70.05 -15.95
CA THR A 36 -9.96 71.10 -16.69
C THR A 36 -10.88 71.92 -15.77
N CYS A 37 -11.58 71.28 -14.83
CA CYS A 37 -12.42 71.98 -13.85
C CYS A 37 -11.60 72.92 -12.95
N LEU A 38 -10.42 72.49 -12.52
CA LEU A 38 -9.50 73.32 -11.75
C LEU A 38 -8.99 74.51 -12.57
N ALA A 39 -8.64 74.28 -13.85
CA ALA A 39 -8.08 75.30 -14.73
C ALA A 39 -9.12 76.33 -15.22
N GLU A 40 -10.31 75.88 -15.63
CA GLU A 40 -11.33 76.72 -16.28
C GLU A 40 -12.39 77.23 -15.30
N CYS A 41 -12.77 76.42 -14.32
CA CYS A 41 -13.85 76.74 -13.38
C CYS A 41 -13.34 77.14 -11.98
N GLY A 42 -12.04 76.99 -11.70
CA GLY A 42 -11.41 77.36 -10.42
C GLY A 42 -11.87 76.54 -9.21
N LYS A 43 -12.64 75.46 -9.41
CA LYS A 43 -13.15 74.62 -8.32
C LYS A 43 -12.22 73.46 -8.04
N ARG A 44 -11.91 73.24 -6.76
CA ARG A 44 -11.04 72.15 -6.30
C ARG A 44 -11.73 70.78 -6.34
N ASN A 45 -13.04 70.76 -6.09
CA ASN A 45 -13.86 69.55 -6.19
C ASN A 45 -14.79 69.66 -7.40
N VAL A 46 -14.80 68.63 -8.24
CA VAL A 46 -15.67 68.57 -9.42
C VAL A 46 -17.14 68.51 -9.03
N VAL A 47 -17.47 67.90 -7.88
CA VAL A 47 -18.84 67.78 -7.35
C VAL A 47 -19.52 69.13 -7.18
N ASP A 48 -18.75 70.15 -6.80
CA ASP A 48 -19.27 71.50 -6.59
C ASP A 48 -19.50 72.25 -7.91
N CYS A 49 -19.07 71.71 -9.05
CA CYS A 49 -19.13 72.36 -10.36
C CYS A 49 -20.32 71.90 -11.20
N GLU A 50 -21.34 72.75 -11.36
CA GLU A 50 -22.54 72.47 -12.16
C GLU A 50 -22.26 72.07 -13.62
N LYS A 51 -21.13 72.50 -14.19
CA LYS A 51 -20.75 72.17 -15.58
C LYS A 51 -19.92 70.88 -15.69
N CYS A 52 -19.05 70.63 -14.72
CA CYS A 52 -18.09 69.51 -14.78
C CYS A 52 -18.59 68.25 -14.07
N PHE A 53 -19.46 68.39 -13.05
CA PHE A 53 -20.04 67.26 -12.32
C PHE A 53 -20.90 66.36 -13.23
N PRO A 54 -21.88 66.89 -14.00
CA PRO A 54 -22.60 66.12 -15.00
C PRO A 54 -21.69 65.38 -15.99
N LYS A 55 -20.63 66.03 -16.48
CA LYS A 55 -19.71 65.43 -17.46
C LYS A 55 -18.92 64.26 -16.86
N ALA A 56 -18.48 64.40 -15.61
CA ALA A 56 -17.79 63.31 -14.91
C ALA A 56 -18.72 62.12 -14.68
N LEU A 57 -19.97 62.37 -14.28
CA LEU A 57 -20.99 61.33 -14.11
C LEU A 57 -21.31 60.63 -15.44
N ASP A 58 -21.47 61.38 -16.52
CA ASP A 58 -21.77 60.81 -17.84
C ASP A 58 -20.64 59.89 -18.32
N LYS A 59 -19.37 60.21 -18.02
CA LYS A 59 -18.23 59.33 -18.28
C LYS A 59 -18.23 58.07 -17.42
N MET A 60 -18.52 58.19 -16.13
CA MET A 60 -18.66 57.03 -15.24
C MET A 60 -19.80 56.12 -15.67
N ARG A 61 -20.94 56.69 -16.06
CA ARG A 61 -22.10 55.96 -16.58
C ARG A 61 -21.77 55.20 -17.86
N ALA A 62 -21.08 55.84 -18.80
CA ALA A 62 -20.71 55.25 -20.09
C ALA A 62 -19.90 53.96 -19.93
N ARG A 63 -19.01 53.88 -18.91
CA ARG A 63 -18.27 52.66 -18.60
C ARG A 63 -19.17 51.45 -18.31
N TYR A 64 -20.34 51.66 -17.71
CA TYR A 64 -21.26 50.58 -17.34
C TYR A 64 -22.31 50.32 -18.41
N CYS A 65 -22.87 51.37 -19.00
CA CYS A 65 -24.00 51.27 -19.93
C CYS A 65 -23.59 51.12 -21.39
N ASP A 66 -22.48 51.76 -21.78
CA ASP A 66 -22.10 51.94 -23.19
C ASP A 66 -20.82 51.17 -23.55
N ALA A 67 -20.11 50.59 -22.56
CA ALA A 67 -18.87 49.87 -22.81
C ALA A 67 -19.10 48.61 -23.64
N GLU A 68 -18.44 48.55 -24.80
CA GLU A 68 -18.37 47.35 -25.63
C GLU A 68 -17.38 46.35 -25.00
N GLY A 69 -17.90 45.26 -24.45
CA GLY A 69 -17.08 44.20 -23.87
C GLY A 69 -17.86 43.30 -22.91
N ARG A 70 -17.40 42.06 -22.75
CA ARG A 70 -17.89 41.17 -21.68
C ARG A 70 -17.24 41.60 -20.37
N GLN A 71 -18.05 42.20 -19.49
CA GLN A 71 -17.74 42.44 -18.09
C GLN A 71 -18.68 41.60 -17.23
N TRP A 72 -18.36 41.49 -15.94
CA TRP A 72 -19.14 40.72 -14.96
C TRP A 72 -20.62 41.15 -14.89
N PHE A 73 -20.93 42.40 -15.25
CA PHE A 73 -22.28 42.96 -15.27
C PHE A 73 -22.97 42.94 -16.64
N SER A 74 -22.31 42.57 -17.75
CA SER A 74 -22.85 42.77 -19.10
C SER A 74 -24.15 42.01 -19.38
N GLN A 75 -24.42 40.92 -18.65
CA GLN A 75 -25.67 40.15 -18.78
C GLN A 75 -26.77 40.57 -17.78
N ARG A 76 -26.48 41.54 -16.90
CA ARG A 76 -27.35 41.95 -15.79
C ARG A 76 -28.16 43.19 -16.15
N ARG A 77 -29.11 43.01 -17.07
CA ARG A 77 -29.91 44.12 -17.64
C ARG A 77 -30.72 44.89 -16.59
N ALA A 78 -31.24 44.21 -15.57
CA ALA A 78 -31.98 44.85 -14.48
C ALA A 78 -31.07 45.79 -13.67
N PHE A 79 -29.91 45.30 -13.24
CA PHE A 79 -28.89 46.10 -12.56
C PHE A 79 -28.42 47.29 -13.41
N LEU A 80 -28.13 47.10 -14.70
CA LEU A 80 -27.71 48.20 -15.57
C LEU A 80 -28.78 49.29 -15.71
N THR A 81 -30.06 48.89 -15.72
CA THR A 81 -31.18 49.83 -15.76
C THR A 81 -31.30 50.60 -14.45
N GLU A 82 -31.18 49.91 -13.31
CA GLU A 82 -31.17 50.54 -11.98
C GLU A 82 -30.00 51.51 -11.85
N LEU A 83 -28.79 51.10 -12.24
CA LEU A 83 -27.59 51.92 -12.21
C LEU A 83 -27.77 53.20 -13.05
N ASP A 84 -28.38 53.09 -14.24
CA ASP A 84 -28.71 54.24 -15.09
C ASP A 84 -29.66 55.23 -14.39
N THR A 85 -30.67 54.71 -13.68
CA THR A 85 -31.56 55.57 -12.87
C THR A 85 -30.82 56.23 -11.72
N LEU A 86 -29.92 55.51 -11.03
CA LEU A 86 -29.11 56.07 -9.94
C LEU A 86 -28.17 57.17 -10.45
N PHE A 87 -27.51 56.99 -11.60
CA PHE A 87 -26.70 58.05 -12.22
C PHE A 87 -27.53 59.29 -12.55
N THR A 88 -28.76 59.09 -13.05
CA THR A 88 -29.70 60.19 -13.33
C THR A 88 -30.13 60.90 -12.05
N ASP A 89 -30.39 60.18 -10.97
CA ASP A 89 -30.80 60.76 -9.69
C ASP A 89 -29.66 61.47 -8.96
N VAL A 90 -28.42 60.97 -9.04
CA VAL A 90 -27.21 61.68 -8.56
C VAL A 90 -26.97 62.95 -9.36
N LYS A 91 -27.13 62.90 -10.69
CA LYS A 91 -27.01 64.07 -11.57
C LYS A 91 -28.02 65.16 -11.22
N ASN A 92 -29.20 64.77 -10.74
CA ASN A 92 -30.25 65.66 -10.23
C ASN A 92 -30.12 65.99 -8.74
N HIS A 93 -29.02 65.59 -8.08
CA HIS A 93 -28.75 65.79 -6.65
C HIS A 93 -29.84 65.24 -5.71
N LYS A 94 -30.58 64.22 -6.13
CA LYS A 94 -31.62 63.58 -5.30
C LYS A 94 -31.04 62.57 -4.31
N ILE A 95 -29.96 61.91 -4.71
CA ILE A 95 -29.24 60.88 -3.95
C ILE A 95 -27.74 61.14 -4.02
N ASP A 96 -26.98 60.50 -3.14
CA ASP A 96 -25.53 60.65 -3.07
C ASP A 96 -24.78 59.67 -4.00
N LEU A 97 -23.51 59.96 -4.26
CA LEU A 97 -22.62 59.06 -5.00
C LEU A 97 -22.45 57.70 -4.31
N LYS A 98 -22.57 57.68 -2.97
CA LYS A 98 -22.41 56.47 -2.17
C LYS A 98 -23.48 55.43 -2.51
N SER A 99 -24.71 55.85 -2.80
CA SER A 99 -25.79 54.95 -3.25
C SER A 99 -25.42 54.16 -4.51
N ILE A 100 -24.64 54.75 -5.44
CA ILE A 100 -24.13 54.05 -6.63
C ILE A 100 -23.09 53.00 -6.22
N GLU A 101 -22.16 53.36 -5.33
CA GLU A 101 -21.12 52.43 -4.83
C GLU A 101 -21.74 51.25 -4.08
N ASP A 102 -22.70 51.50 -3.19
CA ASP A 102 -23.40 50.49 -2.41
C ASP A 102 -24.18 49.51 -3.32
N SER A 103 -24.86 50.03 -4.36
CA SER A 103 -25.55 49.19 -5.36
C SER A 103 -24.57 48.32 -6.16
N ILE A 104 -23.43 48.88 -6.58
CA ILE A 104 -22.38 48.13 -7.28
C ILE A 104 -21.79 47.03 -6.40
N GLU A 105 -21.49 47.30 -5.14
CA GLU A 105 -20.90 46.32 -4.22
C GLU A 105 -21.88 45.19 -3.89
N SER A 106 -23.15 45.52 -3.64
CA SER A 106 -24.23 44.52 -3.45
C SER A 106 -24.37 43.60 -4.65
N GLU A 107 -24.37 44.17 -5.86
CA GLU A 107 -24.51 43.38 -7.08
C GLU A 107 -23.27 42.51 -7.35
N LYS A 108 -22.06 43.02 -7.07
CA LYS A 108 -20.82 42.23 -7.14
C LYS A 108 -20.85 41.04 -6.19
N GLU A 109 -21.37 41.22 -4.98
CA GLU A 109 -21.51 40.15 -4.00
C GLU A 109 -22.49 39.08 -4.49
N ALA A 110 -23.66 39.50 -4.99
CA ALA A 110 -24.62 38.59 -5.62
C ALA A 110 -24.03 37.87 -6.84
N TRP A 111 -23.19 38.56 -7.63
CA TRP A 111 -22.46 37.96 -8.74
C TRP A 111 -21.45 36.92 -8.29
N TYR A 112 -20.63 37.25 -7.31
CA TYR A 112 -19.62 36.35 -6.80
C TYR A 112 -20.23 35.05 -6.27
N ARG A 113 -21.30 35.14 -5.46
CA ARG A 113 -22.04 33.96 -5.00
C ARG A 113 -22.63 33.15 -6.16
N TRP A 114 -23.21 33.81 -7.16
CA TRP A 114 -23.76 33.12 -8.33
C TRP A 114 -22.68 32.36 -9.11
N VAL A 115 -21.51 32.97 -9.34
CA VAL A 115 -20.37 32.32 -10.02
C VAL A 115 -19.95 31.07 -9.25
N LEU A 116 -19.79 31.16 -7.94
CA LEU A 116 -19.38 30.01 -7.12
C LEU A 116 -20.41 28.87 -7.14
N ARG A 117 -21.71 29.19 -7.19
CA ARG A 117 -22.76 28.16 -7.37
C ARG A 117 -22.70 27.50 -8.75
N MET A 118 -22.38 28.27 -9.78
CA MET A 118 -22.24 27.74 -11.15
C MET A 118 -21.00 26.85 -11.32
N TYR A 119 -19.97 27.08 -10.51
CA TYR A 119 -18.70 26.37 -10.57
C TYR A 119 -18.33 25.71 -9.25
N PRO A 120 -19.07 24.64 -8.87
CA PRO A 120 -18.79 23.91 -7.64
C PRO A 120 -17.39 23.28 -7.65
N GLN A 121 -16.75 23.14 -8.82
CA GLN A 121 -15.39 22.63 -8.89
C GLN A 121 -14.39 23.48 -8.10
N PHE A 122 -14.55 24.81 -8.05
CA PHE A 122 -13.66 25.67 -7.24
C PHE A 122 -13.72 25.33 -5.75
N LEU A 123 -14.83 24.73 -5.32
CA LEU A 123 -15.01 24.29 -3.94
C LEU A 123 -14.43 22.89 -3.70
N THR A 124 -14.26 22.06 -4.74
CA THR A 124 -13.88 20.64 -4.62
C THR A 124 -12.43 20.32 -4.98
N THR A 125 -11.68 21.24 -5.61
CA THR A 125 -10.28 20.98 -6.01
C THR A 125 -9.28 21.08 -4.86
N GLY A 126 -9.72 21.52 -3.68
CA GLY A 126 -8.91 21.73 -2.51
C GLY A 126 -8.64 20.46 -1.70
N ASP A 127 -7.37 20.16 -1.44
CA ASP A 127 -6.94 19.05 -0.56
C ASP A 127 -6.93 19.45 0.94
N SER A 128 -7.36 20.67 1.28
CA SER A 128 -7.25 21.25 2.63
C SER A 128 -8.27 20.73 3.65
N GLY A 129 -9.13 19.77 3.26
CA GLY A 129 -10.13 19.19 4.16
C GLY A 129 -11.27 20.16 4.55
N ALA A 130 -11.44 21.25 3.82
CA ALA A 130 -12.56 22.17 4.01
C ALA A 130 -13.90 21.45 3.77
N ASP A 131 -14.85 21.60 4.69
CA ASP A 131 -16.17 20.98 4.57
C ASP A 131 -16.96 21.64 3.42
N HIS A 132 -17.03 20.95 2.29
CA HIS A 132 -17.79 21.39 1.12
C HIS A 132 -19.26 21.68 1.43
N SER A 133 -19.83 21.04 2.46
CA SER A 133 -21.20 21.29 2.88
C SER A 133 -21.35 22.62 3.63
N GLU A 134 -20.35 22.99 4.43
CA GLU A 134 -20.27 24.30 5.10
C GLU A 134 -20.09 25.43 4.08
N LEU A 135 -19.16 25.26 3.12
CA LEU A 135 -18.96 26.23 2.03
C LEU A 135 -20.23 26.44 1.20
N ARG A 136 -20.98 25.37 0.92
CA ARG A 136 -22.25 25.47 0.20
C ARG A 136 -23.32 26.16 1.03
N ALA A 137 -23.40 25.87 2.33
CA ALA A 137 -24.32 26.55 3.24
C ALA A 137 -24.01 28.05 3.33
N MET A 138 -22.74 28.44 3.37
CA MET A 138 -22.32 29.86 3.35
C MET A 138 -22.72 30.57 2.05
N LEU A 139 -22.73 29.88 0.91
CA LEU A 139 -23.22 30.47 -0.34
C LEU A 139 -24.72 30.73 -0.32
N ASP A 140 -25.49 29.96 0.44
CA ASP A 140 -26.94 30.13 0.57
C ASP A 140 -27.32 31.11 1.69
N ASP A 141 -26.36 31.53 2.52
CA ASP A 141 -26.52 32.52 3.57
C ASP A 141 -26.34 33.96 3.02
N PRO A 142 -27.41 34.77 2.97
CA PRO A 142 -27.32 36.15 2.50
C PRO A 142 -26.63 37.10 3.49
N ASP A 143 -26.47 36.71 4.76
CA ASP A 143 -25.96 37.59 5.82
C ASP A 143 -24.42 37.47 5.99
N ARG A 144 -23.79 36.49 5.35
CA ARG A 144 -22.32 36.30 5.36
C ARG A 144 -21.63 37.32 4.47
N SER A 145 -20.58 37.99 4.94
CA SER A 145 -19.88 38.97 4.10
C SER A 145 -19.12 38.29 2.94
N ARG A 146 -18.92 39.06 1.85
CA ARG A 146 -18.09 38.64 0.72
C ARG A 146 -16.68 38.28 1.15
N GLU A 147 -16.10 39.07 2.06
CA GLU A 147 -14.73 38.90 2.53
C GLU A 147 -14.55 37.57 3.25
N GLU A 148 -15.52 37.18 4.08
CA GLU A 148 -15.52 35.90 4.77
C GLU A 148 -15.67 34.72 3.79
N LEU A 149 -16.52 34.87 2.77
CA LEU A 149 -16.64 33.89 1.68
C LEU A 149 -15.33 33.72 0.92
N ILE A 150 -14.67 34.82 0.55
CA ILE A 150 -13.38 34.81 -0.14
C ILE A 150 -12.33 34.10 0.70
N GLU A 151 -12.23 34.41 2.00
CA GLU A 151 -11.26 33.79 2.91
C GLU A 151 -11.45 32.28 2.99
N ARG A 152 -12.69 31.81 3.20
CA ARG A 152 -12.99 30.36 3.25
C ARG A 152 -12.74 29.64 1.93
N ILE A 153 -12.96 30.29 0.80
CA ILE A 153 -12.62 29.72 -0.51
C ILE A 153 -11.11 29.60 -0.67
N TRP A 154 -10.36 30.60 -0.21
CA TRP A 154 -8.89 30.55 -0.21
C TRP A 154 -8.34 29.47 0.72
N GLU A 155 -8.97 29.23 1.86
CA GLU A 155 -8.65 28.08 2.73
C GLU A 155 -8.91 26.76 2.00
N GLY A 156 -10.02 26.66 1.26
CA GLY A 156 -10.37 25.50 0.44
C GLY A 156 -9.35 25.25 -0.68
N VAL A 157 -9.12 26.24 -1.54
CA VAL A 157 -8.29 26.11 -2.74
C VAL A 157 -6.78 26.09 -2.41
N GLY A 158 -6.38 26.64 -1.27
CA GLY A 158 -4.99 26.90 -0.93
C GLY A 158 -4.53 28.20 -1.58
N LYS A 159 -4.26 29.22 -0.75
CA LYS A 159 -3.78 30.53 -1.19
C LYS A 159 -2.27 30.51 -1.42
N PRO A 160 -1.78 30.75 -2.66
CA PRO A 160 -0.35 30.95 -2.89
C PRO A 160 0.17 32.19 -2.14
N GLU A 161 1.39 32.13 -1.61
CA GLU A 161 1.98 33.23 -0.83
C GLU A 161 2.03 34.54 -1.63
N ASP A 162 2.40 34.48 -2.93
CA ASP A 162 2.57 35.63 -3.82
C ASP A 162 1.46 35.77 -4.88
N TRP A 163 0.28 35.21 -4.63
CA TRP A 163 -0.80 35.11 -5.63
C TRP A 163 -1.16 36.44 -6.32
N ALA A 164 -1.15 37.55 -5.60
CA ALA A 164 -1.53 38.85 -6.14
C ALA A 164 -0.48 39.36 -7.13
N VAL A 165 0.80 39.21 -6.79
CA VAL A 165 1.93 39.60 -7.62
C VAL A 165 2.01 38.72 -8.86
N ASP A 166 1.75 37.42 -8.69
CA ASP A 166 1.73 36.46 -9.79
C ASP A 166 0.62 36.77 -10.80
N VAL A 167 -0.59 37.07 -10.32
CA VAL A 167 -1.73 37.48 -11.16
C VAL A 167 -1.46 38.79 -11.89
N ASP A 168 -0.86 39.77 -11.21
CA ASP A 168 -0.51 41.04 -11.85
C ASP A 168 0.58 40.86 -12.91
N THR A 169 1.61 40.07 -12.62
CA THR A 169 2.68 39.73 -13.57
C THR A 169 2.12 38.98 -14.79
N LEU A 170 1.16 38.08 -14.56
CA LEU A 170 0.45 37.36 -15.62
C LEU A 170 -0.34 38.34 -16.50
N ALA A 171 -1.13 39.21 -15.89
CA ALA A 171 -1.93 40.23 -16.56
C ALA A 171 -1.07 41.16 -17.43
N ASP A 172 0.06 41.63 -16.88
CA ASP A 172 1.00 42.51 -17.58
C ASP A 172 1.65 41.83 -18.78
N LYS A 173 2.07 40.56 -18.64
CA LYS A 173 2.68 39.79 -19.73
C LYS A 173 1.67 39.48 -20.84
N ILE A 174 0.43 39.15 -20.50
CA ILE A 174 -0.66 38.96 -21.48
C ILE A 174 -0.94 40.27 -22.23
N THR A 175 -0.94 41.40 -21.52
CA THR A 175 -1.13 42.72 -22.11
C THR A 175 0.04 43.09 -23.04
N ALA A 176 1.27 42.78 -22.65
CA ALA A 176 2.47 43.00 -23.46
C ALA A 176 2.50 42.13 -24.73
N ALA A 177 1.95 40.90 -24.66
CA ALA A 177 1.89 39.98 -25.79
C ALA A 177 0.91 40.41 -26.90
N LYS A 178 0.02 41.39 -26.65
CA LYS A 178 -0.89 42.01 -27.66
C LYS A 178 -1.55 41.00 -28.62
N ASN A 179 -2.04 39.87 -28.10
CA ASN A 179 -2.68 38.77 -28.86
C ASN A 179 -1.74 37.93 -29.75
N ASN A 180 -0.42 37.90 -29.50
CA ASN A 180 0.43 36.87 -30.12
C ASN A 180 0.15 35.50 -29.46
N ALA A 181 -0.66 34.69 -30.13
CA ALA A 181 -1.08 33.37 -29.63
C ALA A 181 0.09 32.43 -29.32
N ALA A 182 1.21 32.52 -30.06
CA ALA A 182 2.37 31.68 -29.83
C ALA A 182 3.11 32.05 -28.54
N ASP A 183 3.28 33.35 -28.28
CA ASP A 183 3.94 33.85 -27.06
C ASP A 183 3.07 33.61 -25.83
N LEU A 184 1.74 33.79 -25.96
CA LEU A 184 0.76 33.48 -24.92
C LEU A 184 0.79 31.98 -24.56
N LYS A 185 0.82 31.11 -25.56
CA LYS A 185 0.89 29.65 -25.38
C LYS A 185 2.15 29.24 -24.63
N GLN A 186 3.32 29.76 -25.02
CA GLN A 186 4.59 29.50 -24.33
C GLN A 186 4.56 30.00 -22.88
N PHE A 187 3.94 31.15 -22.65
CA PHE A 187 3.80 31.72 -21.31
C PHE A 187 2.86 30.88 -20.43
N TYR A 188 1.72 30.43 -20.95
CA TYR A 188 0.82 29.53 -20.23
C TYR A 188 1.47 28.19 -19.89
N ILE A 189 2.29 27.63 -20.80
CA ILE A 189 3.08 26.42 -20.52
C ILE A 189 4.03 26.66 -19.35
N ALA A 190 4.77 27.77 -19.37
CA ALA A 190 5.73 28.09 -18.31
C ALA A 190 5.07 28.37 -16.95
N PHE A 191 3.85 28.91 -16.95
CA PHE A 191 3.18 29.33 -15.72
C PHE A 191 2.30 28.23 -15.10
N PHE A 192 1.53 27.49 -15.90
CA PHE A 192 0.56 26.51 -15.38
C PHE A 192 1.10 25.08 -15.30
N PHE A 193 2.05 24.72 -16.17
CA PHE A 193 2.49 23.33 -16.30
C PHE A 193 3.88 23.08 -15.76
N LYS A 194 4.65 24.14 -15.46
CA LYS A 194 6.01 24.03 -14.91
C LYS A 194 6.07 24.64 -13.53
N ASP A 195 6.76 23.97 -12.62
CA ASP A 195 7.03 24.53 -11.29
C ASP A 195 7.99 25.73 -11.43
N PRO A 196 7.66 26.91 -10.86
CA PRO A 196 8.52 28.09 -10.90
C PRO A 196 9.93 27.88 -10.31
N LYS A 197 10.10 26.93 -9.39
CA LYS A 197 11.36 26.70 -8.66
C LYS A 197 12.24 25.63 -9.29
N THR A 198 11.65 24.58 -9.87
CA THR A 198 12.39 23.44 -10.44
C THR A 198 12.38 23.43 -11.96
N GLY A 199 11.43 24.10 -12.60
CA GLY A 199 11.21 24.06 -14.04
C GLY A 199 10.70 22.71 -14.57
N GLU A 200 10.44 21.76 -13.67
CA GLU A 200 9.90 20.45 -14.00
C GLU A 200 8.38 20.51 -14.22
N VAL A 201 7.85 19.55 -14.99
CA VAL A 201 6.42 19.47 -15.27
C VAL A 201 5.68 19.05 -14.00
N VAL A 202 4.60 19.77 -13.68
CA VAL A 202 3.75 19.48 -12.51
C VAL A 202 3.24 18.04 -12.56
N GLU A 203 3.17 17.37 -11.40
CA GLU A 203 2.75 15.98 -11.30
C GLU A 203 1.37 15.76 -11.95
N HIS A 204 1.23 14.69 -12.73
CA HIS A 204 0.04 14.37 -13.52
C HIS A 204 -0.37 15.39 -14.62
N ALA A 205 0.41 16.45 -14.84
CA ALA A 205 0.10 17.47 -15.84
C ALA A 205 0.59 17.14 -17.26
N GLN A 206 1.52 16.19 -17.43
CA GLN A 206 2.16 15.86 -18.72
C GLN A 206 1.16 15.57 -19.85
N LYS A 207 0.12 14.77 -19.58
CA LYS A 207 -0.93 14.43 -20.57
C LYS A 207 -1.62 15.69 -21.12
N TYR A 208 -1.81 16.69 -20.28
CA TYR A 208 -2.49 17.94 -20.64
C TYR A 208 -1.54 18.90 -21.35
N LEU A 209 -0.26 18.93 -20.94
CA LEU A 209 0.80 19.66 -21.64
C LEU A 209 0.99 19.15 -23.06
N ASP A 210 1.08 17.84 -23.26
CA ASP A 210 1.25 17.23 -24.60
C ASP A 210 0.05 17.56 -25.50
N ALA A 211 -1.17 17.53 -24.94
CA ALA A 211 -2.39 17.87 -25.66
C ALA A 211 -2.47 19.37 -26.03
N TYR A 212 -1.95 20.23 -25.16
CA TYR A 212 -1.90 21.67 -25.40
C TYR A 212 -0.80 22.04 -26.41
N GLU A 213 0.38 21.44 -26.31
CA GLU A 213 1.48 21.64 -27.25
C GLU A 213 1.12 21.16 -28.66
N SER A 214 0.51 19.98 -28.79
CA SER A 214 0.14 19.39 -30.08
C SER A 214 -1.01 20.10 -30.81
N SER A 215 -1.77 20.95 -30.14
CA SER A 215 -2.87 21.71 -30.76
C SER A 215 -2.55 23.19 -30.88
N ASP A 216 -2.47 23.71 -32.10
CA ASP A 216 -2.19 25.13 -32.35
C ASP A 216 -3.40 26.04 -32.09
N THR A 217 -4.61 25.47 -31.99
CA THR A 217 -5.86 26.22 -31.86
C THR A 217 -6.60 25.98 -30.55
N MET A 218 -6.08 25.11 -29.67
CA MET A 218 -6.73 24.82 -28.39
C MET A 218 -6.48 25.97 -27.41
N PRO A 219 -7.53 26.61 -26.87
CA PRO A 219 -7.38 27.59 -25.80
C PRO A 219 -7.06 26.88 -24.48
N ILE A 220 -6.43 27.58 -23.54
CA ILE A 220 -6.04 27.02 -22.24
C ILE A 220 -7.27 26.57 -21.43
N GLU A 221 -8.42 27.21 -21.63
CA GLU A 221 -9.70 26.86 -20.98
C GLU A 221 -10.19 25.48 -21.38
N GLU A 222 -9.94 25.05 -22.62
CA GLU A 222 -10.31 23.69 -23.05
C GLU A 222 -9.47 22.64 -22.31
N VAL A 223 -8.23 22.97 -21.97
CA VAL A 223 -7.38 22.13 -21.12
C VAL A 223 -7.93 22.08 -19.68
N ILE A 224 -8.30 23.23 -19.11
CA ILE A 224 -8.91 23.33 -17.77
C ILE A 224 -10.25 22.56 -17.71
N ASP A 225 -11.08 22.68 -18.73
CA ASP A 225 -12.33 21.93 -18.87
C ASP A 225 -12.06 20.42 -18.93
N ARG A 226 -11.02 20.00 -19.65
CA ARG A 226 -10.64 18.59 -19.74
C ARG A 226 -10.13 18.05 -18.42
N ILE A 227 -9.32 18.81 -17.69
CA ILE A 227 -8.88 18.47 -16.33
C ILE A 227 -10.10 18.30 -15.41
N SER A 228 -11.04 19.25 -15.48
CA SER A 228 -12.27 19.22 -14.69
C SER A 228 -13.16 18.02 -15.02
N GLN A 229 -13.27 17.66 -16.30
CA GLN A 229 -14.01 16.49 -16.76
C GLN A 229 -13.36 15.18 -16.32
N ASP A 230 -12.04 15.06 -16.47
CA ASP A 230 -11.27 13.89 -16.03
C ASP A 230 -11.39 13.73 -14.50
N HIS A 231 -11.34 14.83 -13.74
CA HIS A 231 -11.56 14.80 -12.29
C HIS A 231 -12.97 14.33 -11.94
N ARG A 232 -14.01 14.87 -12.58
CA ARG A 232 -15.41 14.40 -12.38
C ARG A 232 -15.58 12.92 -12.75
N ALA A 233 -14.96 12.48 -13.85
CA ALA A 233 -14.99 11.08 -14.25
C ALA A 233 -14.29 10.18 -13.23
N SER A 234 -13.18 10.65 -12.66
CA SER A 234 -12.47 9.96 -11.57
C SER A 234 -13.36 9.81 -10.33
N LEU A 235 -13.97 10.91 -9.86
CA LEU A 235 -14.91 10.89 -8.73
C LEU A 235 -16.11 9.96 -8.99
N ASN A 236 -16.71 10.01 -10.18
CA ASN A 236 -17.82 9.13 -10.53
C ASN A 236 -17.42 7.64 -10.57
N SER A 237 -16.16 7.34 -10.91
CA SER A 237 -15.61 5.98 -10.92
C SER A 237 -15.15 5.48 -9.54
N GLN A 238 -14.99 6.39 -8.57
CA GLN A 238 -14.48 6.07 -7.24
C GLN A 238 -15.36 5.08 -6.46
N PRO A 239 -16.71 5.21 -6.40
CA PRO A 239 -17.56 4.23 -5.74
C PRO A 239 -17.44 2.83 -6.34
N GLN A 240 -17.28 2.72 -7.66
CA GLN A 240 -17.07 1.43 -8.32
C GLN A 240 -15.71 0.85 -7.95
N ARG A 241 -14.65 1.66 -7.92
CA ARG A 241 -13.31 1.22 -7.48
C ARG A 241 -13.32 0.76 -6.03
N GLU A 242 -13.99 1.49 -5.14
CA GLU A 242 -14.14 1.12 -3.73
C GLU A 242 -14.96 -0.16 -3.57
N SER A 243 -16.05 -0.32 -4.31
CA SER A 243 -16.83 -1.56 -4.35
C SER A 243 -15.99 -2.75 -4.82
N HIS A 244 -15.20 -2.58 -5.90
CA HIS A 244 -14.29 -3.61 -6.39
C HIS A 244 -13.19 -3.95 -5.37
N LYS A 245 -12.59 -2.94 -4.71
CA LYS A 245 -11.62 -3.16 -3.62
C LYS A 245 -12.25 -3.93 -2.46
N GLY A 246 -13.45 -3.54 -2.03
CA GLY A 246 -14.20 -4.23 -0.97
C GLY A 246 -14.47 -5.70 -1.32
N ARG A 247 -14.88 -5.97 -2.56
CA ARG A 247 -15.08 -7.34 -3.06
C ARG A 247 -13.78 -8.14 -3.13
N LEU A 248 -12.66 -7.52 -3.54
CA LEU A 248 -11.35 -8.18 -3.54
C LEU A 248 -10.91 -8.55 -2.12
N ASP A 249 -11.13 -7.67 -1.14
CA ASP A 249 -10.79 -7.94 0.25
C ASP A 249 -11.70 -9.00 0.87
N GLU A 250 -12.98 -9.04 0.50
CA GLU A 250 -13.89 -10.12 0.87
C GLU A 250 -13.43 -11.47 0.28
N LEU A 251 -13.06 -11.51 -1.00
CA LEU A 251 -12.53 -12.71 -1.64
C LEU A 251 -11.20 -13.17 -1.01
N ARG A 252 -10.33 -12.23 -0.63
CA ARG A 252 -9.09 -12.55 0.09
C ARG A 252 -9.39 -13.15 1.46
N ARG A 253 -10.31 -12.58 2.23
CA ARG A 253 -10.76 -13.14 3.52
C ARG A 253 -11.42 -14.51 3.36
N ALA A 254 -12.24 -14.70 2.33
CA ALA A 254 -12.87 -16.00 2.05
C ALA A 254 -11.83 -17.05 1.67
N LYS A 255 -10.82 -16.69 0.86
CA LYS A 255 -9.72 -17.58 0.49
C LYS A 255 -8.91 -18.02 1.72
N THR A 256 -8.50 -17.08 2.58
CA THR A 256 -7.74 -17.42 3.80
C THR A 256 -8.56 -18.27 4.77
N ALA A 257 -9.85 -17.99 4.93
CA ALA A 257 -10.76 -18.81 5.74
C ALA A 257 -10.93 -20.22 5.17
N PHE A 258 -11.03 -20.37 3.84
CA PHE A 258 -11.10 -21.67 3.18
C PHE A 258 -9.82 -22.47 3.36
N GLU A 259 -8.65 -21.84 3.16
CA GLU A 259 -7.34 -22.49 3.36
C GLU A 259 -7.16 -22.94 4.81
N HIS A 260 -7.55 -22.10 5.77
CA HIS A 260 -7.52 -22.45 7.19
C HIS A 260 -8.48 -23.61 7.53
N ASN A 261 -9.72 -23.57 7.06
CA ASN A 261 -10.68 -24.67 7.25
C ASN A 261 -10.20 -25.96 6.57
N ARG A 262 -9.57 -25.87 5.39
CA ARG A 262 -8.99 -27.02 4.70
C ARG A 262 -7.85 -27.64 5.51
N LEU A 263 -6.97 -26.84 6.11
CA LEU A 263 -5.91 -27.32 6.99
C LEU A 263 -6.48 -27.96 8.25
N GLN A 264 -7.45 -27.32 8.91
CA GLN A 264 -8.11 -27.89 10.08
C GLN A 264 -8.83 -29.21 9.78
N ASN A 265 -9.51 -29.32 8.64
CA ASN A 265 -10.16 -30.55 8.21
C ASN A 265 -9.14 -31.66 7.90
N LYS A 266 -7.97 -31.33 7.32
CA LYS A 266 -6.87 -32.30 7.16
C LYS A 266 -6.33 -32.78 8.51
N ILE A 267 -6.13 -31.88 9.48
CA ILE A 267 -5.69 -32.25 10.83
C ILE A 267 -6.73 -33.16 11.49
N ARG A 268 -8.03 -32.82 11.41
CA ARG A 268 -9.11 -33.67 11.94
C ARG A 268 -9.19 -35.03 11.25
N ALA A 269 -8.96 -35.09 9.94
CA ALA A 269 -8.92 -36.34 9.18
C ALA A 269 -7.71 -37.22 9.57
N GLN A 270 -6.56 -36.61 9.87
CA GLN A 270 -5.40 -37.33 10.40
C GLN A 270 -5.62 -37.82 11.84
N MET A 271 -6.27 -37.03 12.70
CA MET A 271 -6.57 -37.45 14.08
C MET A 271 -7.66 -38.54 14.18
N SER A 272 -8.51 -38.69 13.15
CA SER A 272 -9.54 -39.74 13.09
C SER A 272 -9.03 -41.07 12.54
N GLN A 273 -7.80 -41.12 12.02
CA GLN A 273 -7.09 -42.37 11.78
C GLN A 273 -6.22 -42.68 13.00
N ALA A 274 -6.75 -43.47 13.94
CA ALA A 274 -5.94 -44.04 15.01
C ALA A 274 -4.79 -44.86 14.38
N PRO A 275 -3.52 -44.71 14.84
CA PRO A 275 -2.40 -45.44 14.27
C PRO A 275 -2.59 -46.93 14.52
N ALA A 276 -2.68 -47.71 13.45
CA ALA A 276 -2.68 -49.17 13.50
C ALA A 276 -1.28 -49.64 13.92
N VAL A 277 -1.12 -50.01 15.19
CA VAL A 277 0.08 -50.66 15.71
C VAL A 277 0.17 -52.07 15.10
N ALA A 278 1.35 -52.44 14.61
CA ALA A 278 1.58 -53.70 13.92
C ALA A 278 1.23 -54.92 14.81
N PRO A 279 0.67 -56.00 14.23
CA PRO A 279 0.17 -57.16 14.98
C PRO A 279 1.24 -57.90 15.81
N GLU A 280 2.54 -57.72 15.51
CA GLU A 280 3.64 -58.34 16.24
C GLU A 280 3.86 -57.76 17.66
N LEU A 281 3.18 -56.67 18.02
CA LEU A 281 3.22 -56.05 19.35
C LEU A 281 2.10 -56.52 20.30
N TYR A 282 1.27 -57.49 19.87
CA TYR A 282 0.20 -58.05 20.72
C TYR A 282 0.66 -59.24 21.58
N ASP A 283 1.68 -59.99 21.16
CA ASP A 283 2.26 -61.12 21.90
C ASP A 283 3.63 -60.73 22.49
N LEU A 284 3.61 -59.88 23.51
CA LEU A 284 4.82 -59.42 24.19
C LEU A 284 5.33 -60.46 25.20
N PRO A 285 6.64 -60.74 25.25
CA PRO A 285 7.21 -61.57 26.30
C PRO A 285 7.09 -60.89 27.69
N PRO A 286 7.19 -61.65 28.80
CA PRO A 286 7.17 -61.05 30.13
C PRO A 286 8.40 -60.17 30.36
N CYS A 287 8.28 -59.20 31.27
CA CYS A 287 9.38 -58.31 31.62
C CYS A 287 10.61 -59.10 32.10
N VAL A 288 11.79 -58.79 31.55
CA VAL A 288 13.04 -59.52 31.86
C VAL A 288 13.46 -59.40 33.33
N VAL A 289 13.11 -58.30 34.00
CA VAL A 289 13.54 -58.03 35.39
C VAL A 289 12.54 -58.60 36.41
N CYS A 290 11.24 -58.41 36.21
CA CYS A 290 10.21 -58.76 37.20
C CYS A 290 9.28 -59.91 36.76
N SER A 291 9.42 -60.41 35.54
CA SER A 291 8.57 -61.46 34.93
C SER A 291 7.07 -61.12 34.85
N SER A 292 6.68 -59.87 35.07
CA SER A 292 5.29 -59.40 34.94
C SER A 292 4.88 -59.23 33.47
N ALA A 293 3.59 -59.38 33.18
CA ALA A 293 3.02 -59.07 31.86
C ALA A 293 3.13 -57.55 31.58
N VAL A 294 3.52 -57.20 30.34
CA VAL A 294 3.69 -55.81 29.89
C VAL A 294 2.42 -55.33 29.20
N ASP A 295 1.99 -54.09 29.47
CA ASP A 295 0.85 -53.48 28.77
C ASP A 295 1.24 -53.15 27.32
N PRO A 296 0.48 -53.63 26.31
CA PRO A 296 0.72 -53.32 24.90
C PRO A 296 0.68 -51.82 24.55
N LYS A 297 0.15 -50.97 25.44
CA LYS A 297 0.02 -49.52 25.20
C LYS A 297 1.24 -48.70 25.60
N GLU A 298 2.07 -49.20 26.52
CA GLU A 298 3.26 -48.52 27.04
C GLU A 298 4.42 -49.52 27.14
N VAL A 299 4.98 -49.88 25.98
CA VAL A 299 6.06 -50.86 25.87
C VAL A 299 7.40 -50.15 25.87
N LEU A 300 8.24 -50.45 26.86
CA LEU A 300 9.66 -50.09 26.86
C LEU A 300 10.45 -51.32 26.42
N SER A 301 11.25 -51.22 25.36
CA SER A 301 12.02 -52.35 24.83
C SER A 301 13.42 -51.94 24.40
N CYS A 302 14.34 -52.91 24.33
CA CYS A 302 15.66 -52.67 23.73
C CYS A 302 15.50 -52.32 22.24
N SER A 303 15.98 -51.13 21.84
CA SER A 303 15.86 -50.60 20.47
C SER A 303 16.46 -51.53 19.42
N LEU A 304 17.55 -52.23 19.76
CA LEU A 304 18.19 -53.21 18.88
C LEU A 304 17.35 -54.48 18.70
N CYS A 305 16.85 -55.06 19.79
CA CYS A 305 15.95 -56.23 19.73
C CYS A 305 14.66 -55.91 18.99
N GLN A 306 14.14 -54.69 19.16
CA GLN A 306 12.97 -54.21 18.43
C GLN A 306 13.25 -54.13 16.92
N ALA A 307 14.37 -53.51 16.52
CA ALA A 307 14.76 -53.45 15.12
C ALA A 307 14.93 -54.85 14.49
N ILE A 308 15.60 -55.78 15.19
CA ILE A 308 15.80 -57.17 14.70
C ILE A 308 14.47 -57.92 14.56
N THR A 309 13.55 -57.75 15.51
CA THR A 309 12.22 -58.38 15.46
C THR A 309 11.42 -57.86 14.26
N HIS A 310 11.43 -56.54 14.00
CA HIS A 310 10.76 -55.96 12.83
C HIS A 310 11.38 -56.39 11.49
N MET A 311 12.69 -56.67 11.44
CA MET A 311 13.32 -57.27 10.27
C MET A 311 12.95 -58.77 10.07
N GLY A 312 12.21 -59.36 11.00
CA GLY A 312 11.81 -60.77 11.00
C GLY A 312 12.93 -61.71 11.48
N GLY A 313 13.81 -61.23 12.35
CA GLY A 313 14.82 -62.03 13.02
C GLY A 313 14.22 -63.04 14.00
N ARG A 314 14.98 -64.08 14.34
CA ARG A 314 14.55 -65.15 15.27
C ARG A 314 14.81 -64.85 16.75
N LYS A 315 15.41 -63.70 17.07
CA LYS A 315 15.66 -63.29 18.47
C LYS A 315 14.38 -62.67 19.04
N ASN A 316 14.03 -63.04 20.27
CA ASN A 316 12.84 -62.53 20.95
C ASN A 316 13.04 -61.07 21.37
N LEU A 317 11.96 -60.28 21.37
CA LEU A 317 11.95 -58.91 21.84
C LEU A 317 12.24 -58.85 23.34
N THR A 318 13.18 -58.02 23.78
CA THR A 318 13.39 -57.75 25.21
C THR A 318 12.51 -56.58 25.64
N VAL A 319 11.61 -56.80 26.60
CA VAL A 319 10.68 -55.79 27.09
C VAL A 319 10.81 -55.54 28.60
N TYR A 320 10.50 -54.31 28.99
CA TYR A 320 10.51 -53.79 30.35
C TYR A 320 9.13 -53.21 30.66
N CYS A 321 8.61 -53.47 31.87
CA CYS A 321 7.28 -52.99 32.27
C CYS A 321 7.27 -51.55 32.79
N SER A 322 8.45 -50.96 33.05
CA SER A 322 8.61 -49.61 33.65
C SER A 322 10.02 -49.09 33.43
N ASP A 323 10.20 -47.77 33.51
CA ASP A 323 11.51 -47.11 33.44
C ASP A 323 12.48 -47.62 34.52
N GLU A 324 11.98 -47.96 35.71
CA GLU A 324 12.80 -48.55 36.78
C GLU A 324 13.34 -49.94 36.40
N CYS A 325 12.55 -50.74 35.68
CA CYS A 325 13.00 -52.04 35.19
C CYS A 325 13.97 -51.90 34.02
N LEU A 326 13.80 -50.88 33.18
CA LEU A 326 14.74 -50.53 32.13
C LEU A 326 16.11 -50.17 32.74
N GLN A 327 16.15 -49.21 33.66
CA GLN A 327 17.42 -48.78 34.29
C GLN A 327 18.15 -49.89 35.04
N LYS A 328 17.42 -50.85 35.64
CA LYS A 328 18.05 -51.96 36.38
C LYS A 328 18.53 -53.10 35.49
N GLY A 329 17.84 -53.36 34.38
CA GLY A 329 18.06 -54.56 33.57
C GLY A 329 18.54 -54.30 32.15
N HIS A 330 18.71 -53.03 31.74
CA HIS A 330 19.20 -52.70 30.41
C HIS A 330 20.67 -53.05 30.26
N ASP A 331 21.54 -52.55 31.14
CA ASP A 331 22.99 -52.79 31.07
C ASP A 331 23.30 -54.30 31.15
N GLU A 332 22.67 -55.02 32.08
CA GLU A 332 22.86 -56.48 32.21
C GLU A 332 22.35 -57.25 30.98
N HIS A 333 21.33 -56.74 30.28
CA HIS A 333 20.86 -57.33 29.02
C HIS A 333 21.83 -57.06 27.88
N VAL A 334 22.31 -55.82 27.75
CA VAL A 334 23.29 -55.43 26.72
C VAL A 334 24.57 -56.25 26.87
N ASP A 335 25.09 -56.39 28.08
CA ASP A 335 26.29 -57.17 28.37
C ASP A 335 26.16 -58.66 28.00
N LYS A 336 24.96 -59.24 28.12
CA LYS A 336 24.73 -60.68 27.85
C LYS A 336 24.39 -60.99 26.40
N GLU A 337 23.61 -60.13 25.75
CA GLU A 337 22.97 -60.42 24.44
C GLU A 337 23.55 -59.59 23.29
N HIS A 338 24.30 -58.53 23.61
CA HIS A 338 24.82 -57.54 22.68
C HIS A 338 26.34 -57.31 22.86
N ASP A 339 27.06 -58.37 23.25
CA ASP A 339 28.52 -58.33 23.36
C ASP A 339 29.21 -58.24 21.97
N CYS A 340 30.44 -57.75 21.96
CA CYS A 340 31.27 -57.61 20.78
C CYS A 340 31.70 -58.99 20.25
N GLU A 341 31.41 -59.29 18.98
CA GLU A 341 31.75 -60.57 18.34
C GLU A 341 33.28 -60.84 18.32
N ALA A 342 34.11 -59.81 18.50
CA ALA A 342 35.55 -59.97 18.58
C ALA A 342 36.03 -60.72 19.84
N GLY A 343 35.21 -60.80 20.89
CA GLY A 343 35.52 -61.47 22.16
C GLY A 343 36.87 -61.04 22.74
N ASP A 344 37.73 -62.00 23.07
CA ASP A 344 39.08 -61.77 23.62
C ASP A 344 40.04 -61.00 22.69
N ARG A 345 39.66 -60.78 21.42
CA ARG A 345 40.42 -59.99 20.44
C ARG A 345 39.75 -58.65 20.13
N CYS A 346 38.90 -58.20 21.04
CA CYS A 346 38.39 -56.84 21.00
C CYS A 346 39.59 -55.88 21.10
N ILE A 347 39.62 -54.87 20.24
CA ILE A 347 40.74 -53.91 20.20
C ILE A 347 40.87 -53.14 21.52
N GLN A 348 39.79 -53.06 22.32
CA GLN A 348 39.78 -52.49 23.66
C GLN A 348 40.54 -53.32 24.70
N TYR A 349 40.80 -54.61 24.44
CA TYR A 349 41.65 -55.46 25.29
C TYR A 349 43.11 -55.51 24.82
N GLU A 350 43.41 -55.05 23.60
CA GLU A 350 44.75 -55.11 23.00
C GLU A 350 45.51 -53.77 23.04
N ASP A 351 44.82 -52.63 23.07
CA ASP A 351 45.42 -51.28 23.20
C ASP A 351 45.13 -50.68 24.61
N GLU A 352 46.16 -50.46 25.44
CA GLU A 352 46.04 -49.83 26.78
C GLU A 352 45.84 -48.30 26.74
N ASP A 353 46.07 -47.65 25.59
CA ASP A 353 45.97 -46.19 25.39
C ASP A 353 44.85 -45.84 24.41
N ILE A 354 43.59 -45.95 24.84
CA ILE A 354 42.45 -45.37 24.11
C ILE A 354 41.89 -44.22 24.92
N ASP A 355 41.81 -43.04 24.30
CA ASP A 355 41.08 -41.88 24.80
C ASP A 355 39.70 -42.33 25.30
N MET A 356 39.33 -41.85 26.49
CA MET A 356 37.99 -42.03 27.07
C MET A 356 36.99 -41.32 26.16
N ASP A 357 36.53 -42.03 25.13
CA ASP A 357 35.68 -41.52 24.05
C ASP A 357 34.30 -41.10 24.58
N ASP A 358 33.78 -40.03 24.02
CA ASP A 358 32.80 -39.09 24.59
C ASP A 358 31.32 -39.54 24.52
N GLY A 359 31.08 -40.85 24.53
CA GLY A 359 29.73 -41.41 24.59
C GLY A 359 29.01 -41.51 23.24
N THR A 360 29.65 -41.19 22.12
CA THR A 360 29.14 -41.58 20.80
C THR A 360 29.63 -42.98 20.44
N SER A 361 28.90 -44.00 20.90
CA SER A 361 29.21 -45.40 20.59
C SER A 361 29.19 -45.65 19.07
N ASN A 362 30.37 -45.68 18.46
CA ASN A 362 30.55 -46.04 17.05
C ASN A 362 30.40 -47.55 16.83
N THR A 363 29.39 -48.14 17.48
CA THR A 363 29.04 -49.55 17.35
C THR A 363 28.59 -49.81 15.92
N VAL A 364 29.21 -50.80 15.29
CA VAL A 364 28.91 -51.16 13.90
C VAL A 364 28.41 -52.59 13.78
N VAL A 365 27.60 -52.83 12.77
CA VAL A 365 27.04 -54.14 12.44
C VAL A 365 27.51 -54.64 11.10
N CYS A 366 27.67 -55.97 10.99
CA CYS A 366 27.94 -56.61 9.71
C CYS A 366 26.70 -56.57 8.80
N LYS A 367 26.82 -55.93 7.64
CA LYS A 367 25.76 -55.84 6.64
C LYS A 367 25.26 -57.21 6.17
N ASP A 368 26.17 -58.16 5.93
CA ASP A 368 25.83 -59.51 5.46
C ASP A 368 25.00 -60.27 6.51
N CYS A 369 25.23 -60.02 7.81
CA CYS A 369 24.41 -60.57 8.88
C CYS A 369 23.01 -59.94 8.92
N ILE A 370 22.92 -58.62 8.73
CA ILE A 370 21.63 -57.91 8.69
C ILE A 370 20.76 -58.43 7.54
N ASP A 371 21.35 -58.69 6.37
CA ASP A 371 20.65 -59.30 5.23
C ASP A 371 20.14 -60.72 5.55
N GLN A 372 20.83 -61.44 6.45
CA GLN A 372 20.39 -62.73 7.01
C GLN A 372 19.46 -62.60 8.24
N LYS A 373 19.02 -61.38 8.56
CA LYS A 373 18.14 -61.04 9.69
C LYS A 373 18.76 -61.35 11.06
N GLN A 374 20.07 -61.20 11.17
CA GLN A 374 20.84 -61.34 12.40
C GLN A 374 21.70 -60.09 12.63
N ALA A 375 21.89 -59.66 13.87
CA ALA A 375 22.79 -58.56 14.18
C ALA A 375 24.05 -59.12 14.86
N THR A 376 25.19 -58.95 14.19
CA THR A 376 26.53 -59.16 14.76
C THR A 376 27.13 -57.79 15.02
N LEU A 377 27.49 -57.51 16.27
CA LEU A 377 27.96 -56.20 16.74
C LEU A 377 29.48 -56.17 16.90
N TYR A 378 30.06 -55.00 16.63
CA TYR A 378 31.44 -54.65 16.99
C TYR A 378 31.45 -53.30 17.70
N CYS A 379 32.26 -53.18 18.75
CA CYS A 379 32.32 -51.97 19.57
C CYS A 379 32.79 -50.70 18.82
N SER A 380 33.51 -50.87 17.71
CA SER A 380 34.01 -49.76 16.88
C SER A 380 34.25 -50.18 15.43
N GLU A 381 34.30 -49.20 14.52
CA GLU A 381 34.74 -49.40 13.14
C GLU A 381 36.14 -50.03 13.05
N ARG A 382 37.05 -49.66 13.97
CA ARG A 382 38.40 -50.25 14.05
C ARG A 382 38.36 -51.73 14.44
N CYS A 383 37.53 -52.07 15.43
CA CYS A 383 37.34 -53.45 15.84
C CYS A 383 36.73 -54.30 14.71
N ALA A 384 35.76 -53.75 13.98
CA ALA A 384 35.21 -54.39 12.79
C ALA A 384 36.28 -54.53 11.69
N ALA A 385 37.07 -53.49 11.41
CA ALA A 385 38.11 -53.56 10.38
C ALA A 385 39.12 -54.70 10.63
N ALA A 386 39.49 -54.94 11.89
CA ALA A 386 40.40 -56.00 12.29
C ALA A 386 39.76 -57.41 12.27
N ASN A 387 38.47 -57.53 12.61
CA ASN A 387 37.84 -58.82 12.89
C ASN A 387 36.81 -59.29 11.84
N LEU A 388 36.30 -58.39 10.99
CA LEU A 388 35.22 -58.70 10.04
C LEU A 388 35.66 -59.67 8.94
N ALA A 389 36.92 -59.61 8.49
CA ALA A 389 37.46 -60.55 7.50
C ALA A 389 37.35 -62.00 7.97
N ARG A 390 37.70 -62.25 9.23
CA ARG A 390 37.61 -63.55 9.87
C ARG A 390 36.17 -63.95 10.12
N HIS A 391 35.36 -63.06 10.69
CA HIS A 391 33.93 -63.32 10.90
C HIS A 391 33.23 -63.73 9.60
N ARG A 392 33.55 -63.06 8.49
CA ARG A 392 33.01 -63.41 7.17
C ARG A 392 33.51 -64.75 6.64
N GLN A 393 34.77 -65.09 6.89
CA GLN A 393 35.29 -66.41 6.57
C GLN A 393 34.60 -67.52 7.38
N ASP A 394 34.38 -67.29 8.68
CA ASP A 394 33.87 -68.30 9.61
C ASP A 394 32.34 -68.45 9.56
N LYS A 395 31.59 -67.36 9.39
CA LYS A 395 30.12 -67.33 9.42
C LYS A 395 29.47 -67.25 8.04
N HIS A 396 30.16 -66.66 7.06
CA HIS A 396 29.63 -66.48 5.70
C HIS A 396 30.41 -67.31 4.65
N GLY A 397 31.55 -67.93 4.99
CA GLY A 397 32.35 -68.75 4.08
C GLY A 397 33.06 -67.97 2.97
N VAL A 398 33.16 -66.63 3.08
CA VAL A 398 33.71 -65.75 2.04
C VAL A 398 34.97 -65.05 2.56
N GLY A 399 36.11 -65.24 1.87
CA GLY A 399 37.34 -64.50 2.13
C GLY A 399 37.28 -63.11 1.50
N THR A 400 37.72 -62.07 2.23
CA THR A 400 37.55 -60.67 1.80
C THR A 400 38.85 -59.88 1.85
N SER A 401 39.04 -58.96 0.89
CA SER A 401 40.13 -57.97 0.88
C SER A 401 39.82 -56.81 1.85
N THR A 402 40.85 -56.21 2.44
CA THR A 402 40.75 -55.15 3.47
C THR A 402 39.96 -53.91 3.06
N ASP A 403 39.90 -53.59 1.76
CA ASP A 403 39.18 -52.41 1.24
C ASP A 403 37.67 -52.62 1.11
N GLU A 404 37.19 -53.86 1.02
CA GLU A 404 35.76 -54.17 0.99
C GLU A 404 35.15 -54.18 2.40
N ILE A 405 35.97 -54.40 3.43
CA ILE A 405 35.56 -54.49 4.84
C ILE A 405 34.89 -53.20 5.33
N LYS A 406 35.43 -52.04 4.94
CA LYS A 406 34.88 -50.73 5.34
C LYS A 406 33.49 -50.45 4.78
N LYS A 407 33.08 -51.12 3.69
CA LYS A 407 31.74 -50.98 3.09
C LYS A 407 30.71 -51.96 3.67
N LEU A 408 31.18 -52.92 4.47
CA LEU A 408 30.38 -54.00 5.05
C LEU A 408 30.06 -53.76 6.53
N ALA A 409 30.70 -52.79 7.17
CA ALA A 409 30.33 -52.27 8.48
C ALA A 409 29.32 -51.13 8.30
N LEU A 410 28.15 -51.23 8.94
CA LEU A 410 27.15 -50.17 8.98
C LEU A 410 27.03 -49.63 10.41
N PRO A 411 26.90 -48.31 10.61
CA PRO A 411 26.60 -47.75 11.93
C PRO A 411 25.29 -48.34 12.47
N LEU A 412 25.30 -48.83 13.71
CA LEU A 412 24.14 -49.45 14.33
C LEU A 412 22.96 -48.48 14.44
N TRP A 413 23.25 -47.22 14.82
CA TRP A 413 22.25 -46.18 15.02
C TRP A 413 21.45 -45.85 13.75
N ASP A 414 22.13 -45.78 12.60
CA ASP A 414 21.49 -45.51 11.32
C ASP A 414 20.53 -46.65 10.93
N LEU A 415 20.93 -47.89 11.17
CA LEU A 415 20.09 -49.06 10.91
C LEU A 415 18.85 -49.06 11.81
N VAL A 416 19.04 -48.85 13.11
CA VAL A 416 17.95 -48.85 14.10
C VAL A 416 16.94 -47.75 13.79
N ASN A 417 17.40 -46.52 13.58
CA ASN A 417 16.51 -45.39 13.27
C ASN A 417 15.76 -45.58 11.96
N LYS A 418 16.43 -46.04 10.91
CA LYS A 418 15.78 -46.27 9.62
C LYS A 418 14.71 -47.35 9.73
N THR A 419 15.04 -48.47 10.37
CA THR A 419 14.11 -49.61 10.50
C THR A 419 12.90 -49.25 11.35
N LEU A 420 13.11 -48.52 12.46
CA LEU A 420 12.04 -48.10 13.36
C LEU A 420 11.16 -47.00 12.73
N ALA A 421 11.74 -46.05 12.00
CA ALA A 421 10.98 -45.01 11.29
C ALA A 421 10.12 -45.58 10.15
N GLU A 422 10.64 -46.57 9.41
CA GLU A 422 9.90 -47.24 8.34
C GLU A 422 8.78 -48.16 8.88
N SER A 423 9.00 -48.80 10.03
CA SER A 423 8.07 -49.80 10.58
C SER A 423 7.01 -49.21 11.51
N ASN A 424 7.27 -48.07 12.16
CA ASN A 424 6.38 -47.48 13.17
C ASN A 424 6.24 -45.95 13.01
N PRO A 425 5.53 -45.45 11.98
CA PRO A 425 5.36 -44.00 11.77
C PRO A 425 4.54 -43.29 12.86
N GLY A 426 3.97 -44.01 13.83
CA GLY A 426 3.10 -43.49 14.89
C GLY A 426 3.61 -43.65 16.33
N LEU A 427 4.75 -44.30 16.57
CA LEU A 427 5.32 -44.44 17.92
C LEU A 427 6.39 -43.36 18.13
N LYS A 428 6.17 -42.47 19.11
CA LYS A 428 7.26 -41.65 19.65
C LYS A 428 8.19 -42.58 20.42
N ILE A 429 9.24 -43.05 19.77
CA ILE A 429 10.32 -43.75 20.43
C ILE A 429 11.12 -42.68 21.15
N SER A 430 10.85 -42.49 22.44
CA SER A 430 11.80 -41.85 23.34
C SER A 430 12.95 -42.83 23.50
N SER A 431 14.00 -42.63 22.71
CA SER A 431 15.31 -43.21 22.99
C SER A 431 15.76 -42.69 24.35
N ALA A 432 15.92 -43.60 25.31
CA ALA A 432 16.75 -43.30 26.47
C ALA A 432 18.17 -43.07 25.92
N GLU A 433 18.69 -41.85 26.14
CA GLU A 433 20.13 -41.57 26.00
C GLU A 433 20.92 -42.34 27.05
#